data_AF-A0A3M2AYU0-F1
#
_entry.id   AF-A0A3M2AYU0-F1
#
_cell.length_a   1.000
_cell.length_b   1.000
_cell.length_c   1.000
_cell.angle_alpha   90.00
_cell.angle_beta   90.00
_cell.angle_gamma   90.00
#
_symmetry.space_group_name_H-M   'P 1'
#
loop_
_entity.id
_entity.type
_entity.pdbx_description
1 polymer ?
#
loop_
_entity_poly.entity_id
_entity_poly.type
_entity_poly.pdbx_seq_one_letter_code
_entity_poly.pdbx_strand_id
1 'polypeptide(L)' 'MSGEEEKDILYVLRHADGAVSLYADEEWAIERGVDPSQLVVVEIPRELYSKGTVQELREYVATYLEAQEEARNA' A
#
# COMPACT_ATOMS: atom_id res chain seq x y z
N MET A 1 23.76 -12.52 9.56
CA MET A 1 23.48 -11.31 8.76
C MET A 1 22.00 -11.08 8.89
N SER A 2 21.60 -10.04 9.61
CA SER A 2 20.20 -9.62 9.67
C SER A 2 19.89 -9.11 8.28
N GLY A 3 19.23 -9.94 7.45
CA GLY A 3 18.71 -9.47 6.18
C GLY A 3 17.59 -8.51 6.53
N GLU A 4 17.88 -7.21 6.53
CA GLU A 4 16.81 -6.21 6.46
C GLU A 4 16.00 -6.60 5.22
N GLU A 5 14.78 -7.09 5.44
CA GLU A 5 13.85 -7.35 4.35
C GLU A 5 13.72 -6.04 3.60
N GLU A 6 14.34 -5.96 2.42
CA GLU A 6 14.24 -4.77 1.59
C GLU A 6 12.74 -4.52 1.35
N LYS A 7 12.30 -3.29 1.59
CA LYS A 7 10.91 -2.90 1.37
C LYS A 7 10.84 -1.89 0.24
N ASP A 8 9.82 -2.02 -0.57
CA ASP A 8 9.44 -1.05 -1.58
C ASP A 8 8.23 -0.26 -1.08
N ILE A 9 8.05 0.94 -1.63
CA ILE A 9 6.92 1.80 -1.32
C ILE A 9 5.81 1.55 -2.32
N LEU A 10 4.58 1.41 -1.82
CA LEU A 10 3.37 1.41 -2.62
C LEU A 10 2.44 2.50 -2.11
N TYR A 11 1.94 3.31 -3.04
CA TYR A 11 0.95 4.34 -2.76
C TYR A 11 -0.43 3.74 -2.91
N VAL A 12 -1.25 3.88 -1.89
CA VAL A 12 -2.55 3.21 -1.81
C VAL A 12 -3.65 4.23 -1.60
N LEU A 13 -4.68 4.18 -2.43
CA LEU A 13 -5.95 4.87 -2.19
C LEU A 13 -6.96 3.88 -1.64
N ARG A 14 -7.49 4.15 -0.44
CA ARG A 14 -8.59 3.39 0.17
C ARG A 14 -9.92 4.02 -0.23
N HIS A 15 -10.80 3.24 -0.83
CA HIS A 15 -12.15 3.65 -1.20
C HIS A 15 -13.12 3.39 -0.05
N ALA A 16 -14.24 4.14 -0.03
CA ALA A 16 -15.23 4.04 1.04
C ALA A 16 -15.95 2.67 1.10
N ASP A 17 -15.93 1.91 0.01
CA ASP A 17 -16.48 0.55 -0.09
C ASP A 17 -15.48 -0.53 0.40
N GLY A 18 -14.29 -0.13 0.83
CA GLY A 18 -13.22 -1.03 1.27
C GLY A 18 -12.30 -1.51 0.14
N ALA A 19 -12.55 -1.12 -1.12
CA ALA A 19 -11.62 -1.40 -2.20
C ALA A 19 -10.32 -0.58 -2.05
N VAL A 20 -9.24 -1.09 -2.64
CA VAL A 20 -7.95 -0.38 -2.69
C VAL A 20 -7.45 -0.24 -4.12
N SER A 21 -6.95 0.95 -4.45
CA SER A 21 -6.18 1.20 -5.67
C SER A 21 -4.71 1.32 -5.33
N LEU A 22 -3.87 0.66 -6.13
CA LEU A 22 -2.44 0.56 -5.91
C LEU A 22 -1.70 1.36 -6.98
N TYR A 23 -0.73 2.16 -6.55
CA TYR A 23 0.09 3.00 -7.42
C TYR A 23 1.56 2.81 -7.03
N ALA A 24 2.40 2.54 -8.03
CA ALA A 24 3.85 2.39 -7.83
C ALA A 24 4.56 3.74 -7.62
N ASP A 25 3.90 4.83 -8.00
CA ASP A 25 4.45 6.18 -8.05
C ASP A 25 3.36 7.21 -7.69
N GLU A 26 3.74 8.22 -6.91
CA GLU A 26 2.83 9.27 -6.46
C GLU A 26 2.45 10.22 -7.60
N GLU A 27 3.41 10.66 -8.41
CA GLU A 27 3.17 11.58 -9.53
C GLU A 27 2.17 10.96 -10.51
N TRP A 28 2.34 9.67 -10.80
CA TRP A 28 1.45 8.90 -11.65
C TRP A 28 0.03 8.74 -11.08
N ALA A 29 -0.13 8.74 -9.75
CA ALA A 29 -1.44 8.76 -9.12
C ALA A 29 -2.09 10.14 -9.26
N ILE A 30 -1.33 11.21 -9.03
CA ILE A 30 -1.78 12.61 -9.18
C ILE A 30 -2.21 12.90 -10.63
N GLU A 31 -1.44 12.43 -11.62
CA GLU A 31 -1.77 12.56 -13.04
C GLU A 31 -3.13 11.91 -13.40
N ARG A 32 -3.59 10.93 -12.61
CA ARG A 32 -4.91 10.33 -12.74
C ARG A 32 -6.02 11.04 -11.98
N GLY A 33 -5.72 12.15 -11.34
CA GLY A 33 -6.66 12.92 -10.54
C GLY A 33 -6.86 12.37 -9.13
N VAL A 34 -5.93 11.56 -8.62
CA VAL A 34 -5.94 11.17 -7.20
C VAL A 34 -5.42 12.34 -6.37
N ASP A 35 -6.13 12.68 -5.31
CA ASP A 35 -5.66 13.66 -4.33
C ASP A 35 -4.52 13.03 -3.51
N PRO A 36 -3.29 13.60 -3.54
CA PRO A 36 -2.15 13.03 -2.82
C PRO A 36 -2.36 13.02 -1.30
N SER A 37 -3.21 13.90 -0.76
CA SER A 37 -3.55 13.88 0.67
C SER A 37 -4.39 12.66 1.09
N GLN A 38 -4.96 11.94 0.12
CA GLN A 38 -5.71 10.71 0.35
C GLN A 38 -4.87 9.45 0.10
N LEU A 39 -3.64 9.59 -0.39
CA LEU A 39 -2.73 8.46 -0.59
C LEU A 39 -2.12 8.03 0.74
N VAL A 40 -2.17 6.72 1.00
CA VAL A 40 -1.50 6.07 2.11
C VAL A 40 -0.23 5.42 1.59
N VAL A 41 0.89 5.73 2.21
CA VAL A 41 2.18 5.10 1.92
C VAL A 41 2.27 3.78 2.69
N VAL A 42 2.42 2.68 1.97
CA VAL A 42 2.56 1.34 2.54
C VAL A 42 3.92 0.77 2.16
N GLU A 43 4.67 0.31 3.15
CA GLU A 43 5.90 -0.44 2.91
C GLU A 43 5.57 -1.90 2.61
N ILE A 44 6.00 -2.39 1.44
CA ILE A 44 5.75 -3.74 0.95
C ILE A 44 7.08 -4.50 0.91
N PRO A 45 7.15 -5.77 1.37
CA PRO A 45 8.35 -6.58 1.18
C PRO A 45 8.73 -6.65 -0.31
N ARG A 46 10.00 -6.39 -0.64
CA ARG A 46 10.50 -6.32 -2.03
C ARG A 46 10.21 -7.57 -2.84
N GLU A 47 10.28 -8.73 -2.20
CA GLU A 47 9.94 -9.99 -2.85
C GLU A 47 8.46 -10.05 -3.25
N LEU A 48 7.56 -9.59 -2.37
CA LEU A 48 6.13 -9.50 -2.65
C LEU A 48 5.86 -8.43 -3.73
N TYR A 49 6.53 -7.28 -3.65
CA TYR A 49 6.40 -6.21 -4.65
C TYR A 49 6.83 -6.65 -6.05
N SER A 50 7.94 -7.40 -6.16
CA SER A 50 8.54 -7.76 -7.44
C SER A 50 8.00 -9.06 -8.04
N LYS A 51 7.64 -10.05 -7.21
CA LYS A 51 7.26 -11.41 -7.65
C LYS A 51 5.83 -11.78 -7.29
N GLY A 52 5.22 -11.05 -6.36
CA GLY A 52 3.84 -11.30 -5.93
C GLY A 52 2.83 -10.95 -7.00
N THR A 53 1.65 -11.53 -6.86
CA THR A 53 0.49 -11.15 -7.67
C THR A 53 -0.15 -9.87 -7.13
N VAL A 54 -0.90 -9.18 -7.99
CA VAL A 54 -1.71 -8.01 -7.58
C VAL A 54 -2.69 -8.37 -6.47
N GLN A 55 -3.19 -9.62 -6.42
CA GLN A 55 -4.09 -10.07 -5.37
C GLN A 55 -3.37 -10.17 -4.02
N GLU A 56 -2.19 -10.78 -3.98
CA GLU A 56 -1.39 -10.87 -2.75
C GLU A 56 -0.99 -9.48 -2.24
N LEU A 57 -0.68 -8.54 -3.15
CA LEU A 57 -0.43 -7.14 -2.78
C LEU A 57 -1.65 -6.47 -2.15
N ARG A 58 -2.85 -6.70 -2.70
CA ARG A 58 -4.10 -6.15 -2.16
C ARG A 58 -4.40 -6.72 -0.78
N GLU A 59 -4.21 -8.01 -0.59
CA GLU A 59 -4.42 -8.68 0.71
C GLU A 59 -3.45 -8.13 1.76
N TYR A 60 -2.17 -8.03 1.41
CA TYR A 60 -1.16 -7.44 2.29
C TYR A 60 -1.53 -6.01 2.70
N VAL A 61 -1.88 -5.17 1.73
CA VAL A 61 -2.29 -3.78 1.94
C VAL A 61 -3.54 -3.69 2.81
N ALA A 62 -4.55 -4.53 2.57
CA ALA A 62 -5.78 -4.55 3.37
C ALA A 62 -5.47 -4.85 4.84
N THR A 63 -4.70 -5.92 5.11
CA THR A 63 -4.26 -6.28 6.47
C THR A 63 -3.42 -5.18 7.11
N TYR A 64 -2.53 -4.53 6.36
CA TYR A 64 -1.71 -3.42 6.86
C TYR A 64 -2.58 -2.23 7.30
N LEU A 65 -3.56 -1.84 6.47
CA LEU A 65 -4.46 -0.73 6.77
C LEU A 65 -5.40 -1.03 7.95
N GLU A 66 -5.89 -2.26 8.05
CA GLU A 66 -6.68 -2.70 9.21
C GLU A 66 -5.88 -2.61 10.50
N ALA A 67 -4.65 -3.15 10.53
CA ALA A 67 -3.78 -3.07 11.70
C ALA A 67 -3.45 -1.62 12.10
N GLN A 68 -3.27 -0.73 11.12
CA GLN A 68 -3.04 0.69 11.39
C GLN A 68 -4.30 1.37 11.98
N GLU A 69 -5.48 1.02 11.50
CA GLU A 69 -6.75 1.54 12.00
C GLU A 69 -7.03 1.06 13.43
N GLU A 70 -6.76 -0.22 13.72
CA GLU A 70 -6.83 -0.78 15.08
C GLU A 70 -5.86 -0.08 16.02
N ALA A 71 -4.60 0.13 15.61
CA ALA A 71 -3.60 0.83 16.41
C ALA A 71 -3.95 2.31 16.66
N ARG A 72 -4.62 2.97 15.71
CA ARG A 72 -5.09 4.36 15.89
C ARG A 72 -6.28 4.46 16.84
N ASN A 73 -7.11 3.43 16.91
CA ASN A 73 -8.32 3.40 17.71
C ASN A 73 -8.12 2.82 19.13
N ALA A 74 -6.91 2.32 19.43
CA ALA A 74 -6.49 1.81 20.74
C ALA A 74 -5.97 2.91 21.67
#